data_AF-A0A924BUA7-F1
#
_entry.id   AF-A0A924BUA7-F1
#
_cell.length_a   1.000
_cell.length_b   1.000
_cell.length_c   1.000
_cell.angle_alpha   90.00
_cell.angle_beta   90.00
_cell.angle_gamma   90.00
#
_symmetry.space_group_name_H-M   'P 1'
#
loop_
_entity.id
_entity.type
_entity.pdbx_description
1 polymer ?
#
loop_
_entity_poly.entity_id
_entity_poly.type
_entity_poly.pdbx_seq_one_letter_code
_entity_poly.pdbx_strand_id
1 'polypeptide(L)'
;MKNSFRSILIFGFSSLPIIYFVRTGFVVLLSDSLWVTLVGLAALIIWNEIHFFLVHRVMHWPIFYRYIHYMHHVSKIPTVYSVFSFHPVEAFLLSTVEVTIILFIPLSATAIFLYPLVSILLNYAGHYNYRFGNGSGRNWKLFGTRHSAHHYKNTNQYGFASPVLDKIFAFQKKLK
;
A
#
# COMPACT_ATOMS: atom_id res chain seq x y z
N MET A 1 -1.27 12.32 -16.26
CA MET A 1 -1.85 13.49 -15.54
C MET A 1 -3.29 13.29 -15.09
N LYS A 2 -4.27 13.01 -15.97
CA LYS A 2 -5.69 12.84 -15.58
C LYS A 2 -5.92 11.79 -14.49
N ASN A 3 -5.29 10.62 -14.60
CA ASN A 3 -5.39 9.54 -13.61
C ASN A 3 -4.67 9.88 -12.29
N SER A 4 -3.53 10.57 -12.37
CA SER A 4 -2.79 11.05 -11.20
C SER A 4 -3.62 12.03 -10.38
N PHE A 5 -4.26 13.00 -11.02
CA PHE A 5 -5.12 13.96 -10.34
C PHE A 5 -6.32 13.28 -9.66
N ARG A 6 -6.99 12.34 -10.33
CA ARG A 6 -8.09 11.56 -9.75
C ARG A 6 -7.64 10.74 -8.54
N SER A 7 -6.49 10.09 -8.64
CA SER A 7 -5.95 9.29 -7.53
C SER A 7 -5.61 10.17 -6.32
N ILE A 8 -5.01 11.35 -6.54
CA ILE A 8 -4.73 12.31 -5.48
C ILE A 8 -6.01 12.71 -4.74
N LEU A 9 -7.11 12.99 -5.45
CA LEU A 9 -8.39 13.29 -4.80
C LEU A 9 -8.90 12.10 -3.99
N ILE A 10 -8.84 10.89 -4.52
CA ILE A 10 -9.31 9.69 -3.84
C ILE A 10 -8.52 9.43 -2.54
N PHE A 11 -7.19 9.54 -2.59
CA PHE A 11 -6.35 9.43 -1.39
C PHE A 11 -6.58 10.61 -0.43
N GLY A 12 -6.79 11.83 -0.93
CA GLY A 12 -7.03 13.01 -0.10
C GLY A 12 -8.34 12.97 0.70
N PHE A 13 -9.34 12.24 0.19
CA PHE A 13 -10.65 12.08 0.85
C PHE A 13 -10.87 10.69 1.47
N SER A 14 -9.87 9.82 1.50
CA SER A 14 -10.03 8.45 2.01
C SER A 14 -10.27 8.38 3.53
N SER A 15 -9.99 9.46 4.26
CA SER A 15 -10.24 9.58 5.70
C SER A 15 -11.68 9.98 6.05
N LEU A 16 -12.52 10.39 5.09
CA LEU A 16 -13.91 10.78 5.37
C LEU A 16 -14.74 9.68 6.07
N PRO A 17 -14.66 8.40 5.69
CA PRO A 17 -15.35 7.33 6.40
C PRO A 17 -14.90 7.19 7.86
N ILE A 18 -13.61 7.43 8.14
CA ILE A 18 -13.06 7.39 9.50
C ILE A 18 -13.69 8.49 10.35
N ILE A 19 -13.75 9.71 9.82
CA ILE A 19 -14.39 10.85 10.50
C ILE A 19 -15.86 10.53 10.82
N TYR A 20 -16.57 9.91 9.88
CA TYR A 20 -17.95 9.47 10.07
C TYR A 20 -18.07 8.42 11.19
N PHE A 21 -17.22 7.39 11.21
CA PHE A 21 -17.23 6.35 12.25
C PHE A 21 -16.91 6.90 13.63
N VAL A 22 -15.99 7.86 13.74
CA VAL A 22 -15.68 8.53 15.01
C VAL A 22 -16.87 9.39 15.47
N ARG A 23 -17.48 10.16 14.58
CA ARG A 23 -18.61 11.04 14.92
C ARG A 23 -19.89 10.30 15.33
N THR A 24 -20.09 9.10 14.79
CA THR A 24 -21.24 8.25 15.14
C THR A 24 -20.99 7.41 16.40
N GLY A 25 -19.77 7.45 16.97
CA GLY A 25 -19.38 6.62 18.09
C GLY A 25 -19.15 5.15 17.73
N PHE A 26 -19.15 4.80 16.44
CA PHE A 26 -18.84 3.45 15.97
C PHE A 26 -17.39 3.05 16.24
N VAL A 27 -16.48 4.03 16.19
CA VAL A 27 -15.06 3.88 16.56
C VAL A 27 -14.70 4.89 17.64
N VAL A 28 -13.97 4.43 18.66
CA VAL A 28 -13.37 5.28 19.68
C VAL A 28 -11.87 5.36 19.45
N LEU A 29 -11.34 6.58 19.41
CA LEU A 29 -9.91 6.84 19.25
C LEU A 29 -9.17 6.68 20.58
N LEU A 30 -7.92 6.22 20.50
CA LEU A 30 -7.02 6.23 21.65
C LEU A 30 -6.52 7.64 21.96
N SER A 31 -6.07 7.84 23.19
CA SER A 31 -5.39 9.08 23.58
C SER A 31 -4.10 9.28 22.80
N ASP A 32 -3.82 10.54 22.45
CA ASP A 32 -2.57 10.89 21.78
C ASP A 32 -1.42 10.90 22.80
N SER A 33 -0.44 10.04 22.56
CA SER A 33 0.89 10.10 23.17
C SER A 33 1.91 9.66 22.12
N LEU A 34 3.18 9.99 22.33
CA LEU A 34 4.24 9.57 21.42
C LEU A 34 4.25 8.03 21.26
N TRP A 35 4.14 7.30 22.38
CA TRP A 35 4.16 5.83 22.36
C TRP A 35 2.96 5.24 21.60
N VAL A 36 1.75 5.69 21.91
CA VAL A 36 0.53 5.21 21.22
C VAL A 36 0.59 5.53 19.73
N THR A 37 1.10 6.72 19.37
CA THR A 37 1.25 7.12 17.96
C THR A 37 2.25 6.24 17.23
N LEU A 38 3.42 5.97 17.82
CA LEU A 38 4.44 5.11 17.20
C LEU A 38 3.95 3.66 17.04
N VAL A 39 3.29 3.11 18.05
CA VAL A 39 2.69 1.77 17.98
C VAL A 39 1.58 1.73 16.91
N GLY A 40 0.73 2.76 16.85
CA GLY A 40 -0.32 2.88 15.83
C GLY A 40 0.25 2.95 14.41
N LEU A 41 1.30 3.75 14.19
CA LEU A 41 1.99 3.82 12.90
C LEU A 41 2.64 2.49 12.53
N ALA A 42 3.26 1.79 13.48
CA ALA A 42 3.81 0.46 13.24
C ALA A 42 2.72 -0.55 12.83
N ALA A 43 1.58 -0.54 13.52
CA ALA A 43 0.42 -1.36 13.18
C ALA A 43 -0.11 -1.04 11.77
N LEU A 44 -0.22 0.25 11.43
CA LEU A 44 -0.63 0.71 10.10
C LEU A 44 0.34 0.26 8.99
N ILE A 45 1.65 0.34 9.22
CA ILE A 45 2.67 -0.13 8.25
C ILE A 45 2.57 -1.64 8.03
N ILE A 46 2.39 -2.42 9.11
CA ILE A 46 2.22 -3.88 9.01
C ILE A 46 0.93 -4.21 8.27
N TRP A 47 -0.17 -3.53 8.61
CA TRP A 47 -1.45 -3.71 7.95
C TRP A 47 -1.39 -3.31 6.48
N ASN A 48 -0.69 -2.23 6.14
CA ASN A 48 -0.46 -1.82 4.77
C ASN A 48 0.17 -2.93 3.93
N GLU A 49 1.19 -3.62 4.46
CA GLU A 49 1.82 -4.71 3.74
C GLU A 49 0.84 -5.86 3.46
N ILE A 50 0.02 -6.22 4.45
CA ILE A 50 -1.01 -7.27 4.32
C ILE A 50 -2.09 -6.85 3.32
N HIS A 51 -2.67 -5.67 3.53
CA HIS A 51 -3.74 -5.12 2.71
C HIS A 51 -3.28 -4.90 1.26
N PHE A 52 -2.11 -4.29 1.06
CA PHE A 52 -1.51 -4.12 -0.25
C PHE A 52 -1.31 -5.46 -0.95
N PHE A 53 -0.70 -6.44 -0.29
CA PHE A 53 -0.49 -7.77 -0.88
C PHE A 53 -1.80 -8.40 -1.38
N LEU A 54 -2.87 -8.32 -0.58
CA LEU A 54 -4.18 -8.86 -0.95
C LEU A 54 -4.80 -8.12 -2.13
N VAL A 55 -4.88 -6.78 -2.06
CA VAL A 55 -5.45 -5.94 -3.11
C VAL A 55 -4.66 -6.07 -4.41
N HIS A 56 -3.34 -5.94 -4.34
CA HIS A 56 -2.45 -6.03 -5.49
C HIS A 56 -2.56 -7.38 -6.18
N ARG A 57 -2.65 -8.46 -5.41
CA ARG A 57 -2.83 -9.79 -5.98
C ARG A 57 -4.19 -9.96 -6.69
N VAL A 58 -5.28 -9.40 -6.14
CA VAL A 58 -6.58 -9.35 -6.83
C VAL A 58 -6.47 -8.52 -8.10
N MET A 59 -5.75 -7.40 -8.07
CA MET A 59 -5.48 -6.56 -9.23
C MET A 59 -4.72 -7.27 -10.35
N HIS A 60 -3.96 -8.33 -10.04
CA HIS A 60 -3.31 -9.19 -11.04
C HIS A 60 -4.17 -10.32 -11.59
N TRP A 61 -5.41 -10.50 -11.15
CA TRP A 61 -6.33 -11.41 -11.83
C TRP A 61 -6.67 -10.90 -13.23
N PRO A 62 -6.89 -11.77 -14.24
CA PRO A 62 -6.91 -11.36 -15.65
C PRO A 62 -7.85 -10.19 -15.99
N ILE A 63 -9.04 -10.16 -15.39
CA ILE A 63 -10.04 -9.11 -15.61
C ILE A 63 -9.57 -7.79 -14.97
N PHE A 64 -9.24 -7.81 -13.67
CA PHE A 64 -8.78 -6.61 -12.97
C PHE A 64 -7.47 -6.08 -13.55
N TYR A 65 -6.56 -6.97 -13.96
CA TYR A 65 -5.31 -6.58 -14.60
C TYR A 65 -5.60 -5.81 -15.88
N ARG A 66 -6.36 -6.40 -16.80
CA ARG A 66 -6.63 -5.79 -18.12
C ARG A 66 -7.31 -4.43 -18.03
N TYR A 67 -8.28 -4.28 -17.13
CA TYR A 67 -9.14 -3.08 -17.10
C TYR A 67 -8.72 -2.04 -16.08
N ILE A 68 -7.98 -2.42 -15.04
CA ILE A 68 -7.67 -1.55 -13.90
C ILE A 68 -6.16 -1.41 -13.75
N HIS A 69 -5.48 -2.50 -13.45
CA HIS A 69 -4.07 -2.46 -13.00
C HIS A 69 -3.05 -2.29 -14.13
N TYR A 70 -3.41 -2.66 -15.36
CA TYR A 70 -2.53 -2.51 -16.53
C TYR A 70 -2.03 -1.07 -16.67
N MET A 71 -2.88 -0.07 -16.38
CA MET A 71 -2.51 1.35 -16.42
C MET A 71 -1.35 1.69 -15.49
N HIS A 72 -1.29 1.06 -14.30
CA HIS A 72 -0.17 1.20 -13.38
C HIS A 72 1.11 0.56 -13.95
N HIS A 73 0.97 -0.61 -14.59
CA HIS A 73 2.07 -1.37 -15.21
C HIS A 73 2.53 -0.89 -16.58
N VAL A 74 1.87 0.09 -17.20
CA VAL A 74 2.31 0.68 -18.48
C VAL A 74 3.76 1.17 -18.37
N SER A 75 4.12 1.74 -17.23
CA SER A 75 5.50 2.13 -16.94
C SER A 75 6.30 0.93 -16.43
N LYS A 76 6.99 0.23 -17.33
CA LYS A 76 7.86 -0.91 -16.95
C LYS A 76 9.02 -0.51 -16.03
N ILE A 77 9.39 0.77 -16.01
CA ILE A 77 10.40 1.35 -15.13
C ILE A 77 9.71 2.46 -14.33
N PRO A 78 9.03 2.12 -13.22
CA PRO A 78 8.21 3.05 -12.45
C PRO A 78 9.06 4.20 -11.90
N THR A 79 8.68 5.45 -12.12
CA THR A 79 9.40 6.62 -11.56
C THR A 79 8.62 7.23 -10.40
N VAL A 80 9.23 8.16 -9.65
CA VAL A 80 8.56 8.94 -8.61
C VAL A 80 7.30 9.68 -9.11
N TYR A 81 7.22 9.99 -10.41
CA TYR A 81 6.04 10.61 -11.02
C TYR A 81 4.89 9.61 -11.28
N SER A 82 5.16 8.32 -11.20
CA SER A 82 4.17 7.26 -11.40
C SER A 82 3.45 6.82 -10.11
N VAL A 83 3.86 7.35 -8.94
CA VAL A 83 3.30 7.03 -7.61
C VAL A 83 1.79 7.20 -7.52
N PHE A 84 1.20 8.13 -8.29
CA PHE A 84 -0.25 8.34 -8.34
C PHE A 84 -0.89 7.89 -9.65
N SER A 85 -0.16 7.26 -10.56
CA SER A 85 -0.67 6.88 -11.89
C SER A 85 -1.50 5.59 -11.84
N PHE A 86 -2.49 5.56 -10.95
CA PHE A 86 -3.42 4.46 -10.76
C PHE A 86 -4.72 4.67 -11.53
N HIS A 87 -5.42 3.58 -11.83
CA HIS A 87 -6.83 3.66 -12.16
C HIS A 87 -7.64 4.09 -10.91
N PRO A 88 -8.74 4.87 -11.03
CA PRO A 88 -9.51 5.33 -9.87
C PRO A 88 -9.95 4.22 -8.90
N VAL A 89 -10.34 3.05 -9.43
CA VAL A 89 -10.72 1.89 -8.60
C VAL A 89 -9.53 1.33 -7.82
N GLU A 90 -8.35 1.30 -8.43
CA GLU A 90 -7.13 0.87 -7.74
C GLU A 90 -6.73 1.88 -6.67
N ALA A 91 -6.77 3.19 -6.97
CA ALA A 91 -6.52 4.23 -5.98
C ALA A 91 -7.49 4.14 -4.80
N PHE A 92 -8.78 3.88 -5.08
CA PHE A 92 -9.79 3.70 -4.03
C PHE A 92 -9.48 2.49 -3.17
N LEU A 93 -9.23 1.33 -3.76
CA LEU A 93 -8.93 0.12 -3.00
C LEU A 93 -7.61 0.20 -2.25
N LEU A 94 -6.61 0.92 -2.76
CA LEU A 94 -5.35 1.13 -2.04
C LEU A 94 -5.46 2.19 -0.93
N SER A 95 -6.43 3.12 -1.01
CA SER A 95 -6.62 4.16 0.01
C SER A 95 -7.41 3.68 1.24
N THR A 96 -8.01 2.48 1.21
CA THR A 96 -8.79 1.93 2.32
C THR A 96 -7.97 1.30 3.46
N VAL A 97 -6.65 1.45 3.48
CA VAL A 97 -5.79 0.87 4.53
C VAL A 97 -6.23 1.29 5.93
N GLU A 98 -6.43 2.59 6.16
CA GLU A 98 -6.83 3.13 7.46
C GLU A 98 -8.29 2.82 7.81
N VAL A 99 -9.18 2.90 6.80
CA VAL A 99 -10.60 2.59 6.96
C VAL A 99 -10.80 1.13 7.36
N THR A 100 -9.97 0.22 6.85
CA THR A 100 -10.10 -1.21 7.13
C THR A 100 -9.48 -1.58 8.48
N ILE A 101 -8.30 -1.05 8.84
CA ILE A 101 -7.64 -1.43 10.10
C ILE A 101 -8.43 -0.96 11.33
N ILE A 102 -9.08 0.21 11.24
CA ILE A 102 -9.74 0.83 12.40
C ILE A 102 -10.98 0.04 12.87
N LEU A 103 -11.46 -0.88 12.02
CA LEU A 103 -12.52 -1.84 12.36
C LEU A 103 -12.04 -2.96 13.28
N PHE A 104 -10.73 -3.19 13.36
CA PHE A 104 -10.13 -4.29 14.14
C PHE A 104 -9.43 -3.78 15.40
N ILE A 105 -8.76 -2.63 15.33
CA ILE A 105 -8.02 -2.05 16.45
C ILE A 105 -8.26 -0.54 16.54
N PRO A 106 -8.37 0.02 17.76
CA PRO A 106 -8.43 1.46 17.94
C PRO A 106 -7.05 2.08 17.70
N LEU A 107 -7.03 3.29 17.14
CA LEU A 107 -5.82 4.06 16.84
C LEU A 107 -5.94 5.47 17.43
N SER A 108 -4.81 6.14 17.65
CA SER A 108 -4.83 7.56 18.03
C SER A 108 -5.13 8.45 16.81
N ALA A 109 -5.68 9.63 17.06
CA ALA A 109 -5.96 10.59 15.99
C ALA A 109 -4.68 10.98 15.23
N THR A 110 -3.56 11.15 15.96
CA THR A 110 -2.27 11.52 15.37
C THR A 110 -1.70 10.41 14.48
N ALA A 111 -1.84 9.14 14.85
CA ALA A 111 -1.36 8.02 14.02
C ALA A 111 -2.10 7.97 12.67
N ILE A 112 -3.43 8.12 12.70
CA ILE A 112 -4.27 8.20 11.48
C ILE A 112 -3.87 9.44 10.67
N PHE A 113 -3.69 10.59 11.29
CA PHE A 113 -3.31 11.80 10.57
C PHE A 113 -1.94 11.70 9.87
N LEU A 114 -0.94 11.09 10.53
CA LEU A 114 0.42 10.99 10.00
C LEU A 114 0.60 9.87 8.97
N TYR A 115 -0.23 8.83 9.01
CA TYR A 115 0.00 7.64 8.20
C TYR A 115 -0.06 7.88 6.68
N PRO A 116 -0.97 8.69 6.11
CA PRO A 116 -0.95 9.00 4.68
C PRO A 116 0.40 9.55 4.20
N LEU A 117 1.08 10.36 5.03
CA LEU A 117 2.44 10.85 4.74
C LEU A 117 3.48 9.72 4.79
N VAL A 118 3.38 8.80 5.76
CA VAL A 118 4.27 7.63 5.83
C VAL A 118 4.06 6.72 4.61
N SER A 119 2.80 6.44 4.26
CA SER A 119 2.39 5.60 3.14
C SER A 119 2.89 6.15 1.80
N ILE A 120 2.72 7.46 1.56
CA ILE A 120 3.19 8.08 0.32
C ILE A 120 4.72 8.08 0.24
N LEU A 121 5.45 8.34 1.34
CA LEU A 121 6.92 8.26 1.36
C LEU A 121 7.43 6.84 1.08
N LEU A 122 6.75 5.83 1.64
CA LEU A 122 7.04 4.43 1.35
C LEU A 122 6.79 4.12 -0.14
N ASN A 123 5.70 4.61 -0.70
CA ASN A 123 5.36 4.43 -2.11
C ASN A 123 6.39 5.12 -3.04
N TYR A 124 6.77 6.36 -2.74
CA TYR A 124 7.85 7.09 -3.42
C TYR A 124 9.15 6.31 -3.41
N ALA A 125 9.57 5.81 -2.25
CA ALA A 125 10.80 5.04 -2.12
C ALA A 125 10.73 3.70 -2.88
N GLY A 126 9.53 3.12 -3.07
CA GLY A 126 9.32 1.93 -3.90
C GLY A 126 9.39 2.20 -5.40
N HIS A 127 9.05 3.41 -5.84
CA HIS A 127 9.15 3.87 -7.24
C HIS A 127 10.42 4.69 -7.50
N TYR A 128 11.29 4.76 -6.50
CA TYR A 128 12.62 5.32 -6.65
C TYR A 128 13.47 4.25 -7.33
N ASN A 129 13.75 4.42 -8.63
CA ASN A 129 14.55 3.52 -9.48
C ASN A 129 16.04 3.48 -9.09
N TYR A 130 16.32 3.52 -7.80
CA TYR A 130 17.63 3.40 -7.24
C TYR A 130 17.85 1.97 -6.76
N ARG A 131 18.95 1.37 -7.21
CA ARG A 131 19.35 0.04 -6.76
C ARG A 131 20.21 0.16 -5.52
N PHE A 132 19.66 -0.20 -4.37
CA PHE A 132 20.45 -0.26 -3.14
C PHE A 132 21.44 -1.45 -3.19
N GLY A 133 22.74 -1.15 -3.04
CA GLY A 133 23.80 -2.15 -3.09
C GLY A 133 23.87 -2.91 -4.43
N ASN A 134 24.21 -4.20 -4.38
CA ASN A 134 24.25 -5.05 -5.57
C ASN A 134 22.85 -5.44 -6.10
N GLY A 135 21.77 -4.97 -5.47
CA GLY A 135 20.39 -5.29 -5.87
C GLY A 135 19.97 -6.73 -5.58
N SER A 136 20.75 -7.49 -4.81
CA SER A 136 20.48 -8.89 -4.49
C SER A 136 20.53 -9.14 -2.97
N GLY A 137 19.85 -10.20 -2.53
CA GLY A 137 19.75 -10.56 -1.12
C GLY A 137 18.34 -10.43 -0.55
N ARG A 138 18.25 -10.42 0.79
CA ARG A 138 16.97 -10.45 1.55
C ARG A 138 16.73 -9.18 2.36
N ASN A 139 17.45 -8.10 2.06
CA ASN A 139 17.37 -6.87 2.82
C ASN A 139 16.08 -6.11 2.50
N TRP A 140 15.42 -5.55 3.51
CA TRP A 140 14.23 -4.70 3.36
C TRP A 140 14.50 -3.50 2.44
N LYS A 141 15.73 -2.97 2.42
CA LYS A 141 16.17 -1.88 1.53
C LYS A 141 16.00 -2.18 0.04
N LEU A 142 15.82 -3.45 -0.35
CA LEU A 142 15.64 -3.86 -1.75
C LEU A 142 14.18 -3.76 -2.23
N PHE A 143 13.24 -3.28 -1.41
CA PHE A 143 11.83 -3.26 -1.79
C PHE A 143 11.55 -2.49 -3.08
N GLY A 144 12.16 -1.31 -3.28
CA GLY A 144 12.05 -0.58 -4.55
C GLY A 144 12.61 -1.38 -5.74
N THR A 145 13.77 -2.01 -5.58
CA THR A 145 14.33 -2.90 -6.62
C THR A 145 13.40 -4.08 -6.96
N ARG A 146 12.75 -4.67 -5.95
CA ARG A 146 11.78 -5.75 -6.14
C ARG A 146 10.52 -5.25 -6.83
N HIS A 147 10.00 -4.10 -6.43
CA HIS A 147 8.83 -3.47 -7.05
C HIS A 147 9.10 -3.10 -8.51
N SER A 148 10.23 -2.48 -8.83
CA SER A 148 10.64 -2.22 -10.22
C SER A 148 10.78 -3.52 -11.04
N ALA A 149 11.34 -4.59 -10.44
CA ALA A 149 11.44 -5.88 -11.12
C ALA A 149 10.07 -6.53 -11.37
N HIS A 150 9.13 -6.37 -10.44
CA HIS A 150 7.73 -6.78 -10.61
C HIS A 150 7.06 -6.03 -11.75
N HIS A 151 7.22 -4.70 -11.82
CA HIS A 151 6.74 -3.88 -12.94
C HIS A 151 7.28 -4.33 -14.29
N TYR A 152 8.58 -4.61 -14.36
CA TYR A 152 9.25 -4.99 -15.60
C TYR A 152 8.88 -6.40 -16.08
N LYS A 153 8.84 -7.38 -15.16
CA LYS A 153 8.65 -8.81 -15.48
C LYS A 153 7.23 -9.31 -15.28
N ASN A 154 6.35 -8.51 -14.68
CA ASN A 154 5.00 -8.88 -14.26
C ASN A 154 4.99 -10.20 -13.46
N THR A 155 5.81 -10.25 -12.41
CA THR A 155 6.02 -11.48 -11.63
C THR A 155 4.86 -11.78 -10.67
N ASN A 156 4.80 -13.00 -10.14
CA ASN A 156 3.89 -13.32 -9.03
C ASN A 156 4.47 -12.89 -7.66
N GLN A 157 5.03 -11.68 -7.58
CA GLN A 157 5.57 -11.07 -6.36
C GLN A 157 4.76 -9.82 -6.04
N TYR A 158 3.77 -9.94 -5.17
CA TYR A 158 2.77 -8.91 -4.92
C TYR A 158 3.04 -8.11 -3.63
N GLY A 159 3.94 -8.57 -2.75
CA GLY A 159 4.32 -7.82 -1.55
C GLY A 159 5.07 -6.52 -1.90
N PHE A 160 4.80 -5.45 -1.17
CA PHE A 160 5.43 -4.15 -1.43
C PHE A 160 6.77 -4.05 -0.70
N ALA A 161 6.72 -3.85 0.61
CA ALA A 161 7.89 -3.60 1.45
C ALA A 161 8.67 -4.88 1.78
N SER A 162 8.04 -6.06 1.69
CA SER A 162 8.62 -7.34 2.10
C SER A 162 8.27 -8.49 1.15
N PRO A 163 9.11 -9.53 0.99
CA PRO A 163 8.76 -10.73 0.22
C PRO A 163 8.10 -11.82 1.09
N VAL A 164 7.81 -11.53 2.37
CA VAL A 164 7.34 -12.52 3.35
C VAL A 164 5.99 -13.12 2.94
N LEU A 165 5.01 -12.29 2.58
CA LEU A 165 3.67 -12.76 2.21
C LEU A 165 3.67 -13.57 0.92
N ASP A 166 4.48 -13.17 -0.07
CA ASP A 166 4.69 -13.96 -1.29
C ASP A 166 5.22 -15.36 -0.99
N LYS A 167 6.18 -15.48 -0.05
CA LYS A 167 6.74 -16.77 0.35
C LYS A 167 5.74 -17.63 1.10
N ILE A 168 5.00 -17.06 2.06
CA ILE A 168 3.95 -17.75 2.81
C ILE A 168 2.93 -18.33 1.82
N PHE A 169 2.51 -17.52 0.85
CA PHE A 169 1.51 -17.94 -0.12
C PHE A 169 2.06 -18.99 -1.10
N ALA A 170 3.28 -18.83 -1.60
CA ALA A 170 3.93 -19.82 -2.47
C ALA A 170 4.13 -21.17 -1.76
N PHE A 171 4.45 -21.14 -0.46
CA PHE A 171 4.58 -22.35 0.37
C PHE A 171 3.24 -23.08 0.51
N GLN A 172 2.15 -22.36 0.79
CA GLN A 172 0.80 -22.95 0.87
C GLN A 172 0.37 -23.65 -0.43
N LYS A 173 0.76 -23.11 -1.59
CA LYS A 173 0.49 -23.75 -2.89
C LYS A 173 1.26 -25.06 -3.12
N LYS A 174 2.43 -25.24 -2.50
CA LYS A 174 3.22 -26.48 -2.62
C LYS A 174 2.69 -27.63 -1.75
N LEU A 175 1.89 -27.31 -0.74
CA LEU A 175 1.30 -28.29 0.18
C LEU A 175 -0.06 -28.83 -0.29
N LYS A 176 -0.61 -28.27 -1.38
CA LYS A 176 -1.84 -28.73 -2.03
C LYS A 176 -1.49 -29.47 -3.30
#